data_AF-A0A7V9GQZ1-F1
#
_entry.id   AF-A0A7V9GQZ1-F1
#
_cell.length_a   1.000
_cell.length_b   1.000
_cell.length_c   1.000
_cell.angle_alpha   90.00
_cell.angle_beta   90.00
_cell.angle_gamma   90.00
#
_symmetry.space_group_name_H-M   'P 1'
#
loop_
_entity.id
_entity.type
_entity.pdbx_description
1 polymer ?
#
loop_
_entity_poly.entity_id
_entity_poly.type
_entity_poly.pdbx_seq_one_letter_code
_entity_poly.pdbx_strand_id
1 'polypeptide(L)' 'YSWEEKRIVGVGEDTVVGLVYHRARIKGTDIPVAQPMGTIWMLAEDGLGTEVHFFLTWDEALKAAGLPT' A
#
# COMPACT_ATOMS: atom_id res chain seq x y z
N TYR A 1 12.57 9.19 -4.83
CA TYR A 1 11.36 8.49 -4.35
C TYR A 1 11.85 7.23 -3.68
N SER A 2 11.51 7.03 -2.42
CA SER A 2 11.89 5.83 -1.67
C SER A 2 10.67 5.26 -0.97
N TRP A 3 10.47 3.97 -1.13
CA TRP A 3 9.42 3.23 -0.43
C TRP A 3 10.08 2.40 0.63
N GLU A 4 9.66 2.63 1.87
CA GLU A 4 10.04 1.78 2.97
C GLU A 4 8.83 0.92 3.32
N GLU A 5 8.93 -0.36 2.98
CA GLU A 5 7.91 -1.35 3.32
C GLU A 5 8.05 -1.69 4.79
N LYS A 6 7.03 -1.39 5.60
CA LYS A 6 7.01 -1.76 7.01
C LYS A 6 6.49 -3.18 7.17
N ARG A 7 5.46 -3.54 6.39
CA ARG A 7 4.82 -4.84 6.47
C ARG A 7 4.04 -5.17 5.19
N ILE A 8 4.12 -6.43 4.77
CA ILE A 8 3.28 -6.99 3.72
C ILE A 8 2.56 -8.20 4.32
N VAL A 9 1.25 -8.31 4.08
CA VAL A 9 0.39 -9.38 4.60
C VAL A 9 -0.43 -9.95 3.45
N GLY A 10 -0.34 -11.26 3.22
CA GLY A 10 -1.28 -11.97 2.35
C GLY A 10 -2.63 -12.12 3.04
N VAL A 11 -3.72 -11.82 2.34
CA VAL A 11 -5.10 -11.94 2.80
C VAL A 11 -5.83 -12.85 1.82
N GLY A 12 -5.85 -14.16 2.08
CA GLY A 12 -6.36 -15.13 1.12
C GLY A 12 -5.33 -15.48 0.03
N GLU A 13 -5.82 -15.98 -1.11
CA GLU A 13 -4.97 -16.52 -2.19
C GLU A 13 -4.54 -15.44 -3.21
N ASP A 14 -5.33 -14.39 -3.39
CA ASP A 14 -5.19 -13.42 -4.47
C ASP A 14 -5.07 -11.96 -3.99
N THR A 15 -5.06 -11.72 -2.68
CA THR A 15 -5.05 -10.35 -2.15
C THR A 15 -3.85 -10.13 -1.22
N VAL A 16 -3.16 -9.01 -1.41
CA VAL A 16 -2.01 -8.61 -0.58
C VAL A 16 -2.22 -7.19 -0.04
N VAL A 17 -2.05 -7.03 1.26
CA VAL A 17 -2.12 -5.74 1.95
C VAL A 17 -0.70 -5.29 2.30
N GLY A 18 -0.30 -4.14 1.79
CA GLY A 18 0.97 -3.48 2.12
C GLY A 18 0.76 -2.30 3.04
N LEU A 19 1.43 -2.30 4.20
CA LEU A 19 1.58 -1.15 5.08
C LEU A 19 2.96 -0.55 4.83
N VAL A 20 2.99 0.61 4.17
CA VAL A 20 4.22 1.24 3.72
C VAL A 20 4.37 2.62 4.33
N TYR A 21 5.61 3.08 4.45
CA TYR A 21 5.91 4.47 4.73
C TYR A 21 6.44 5.11 3.44
N HIS A 22 5.66 6.03 2.88
CA HIS A 22 5.98 6.70 1.64
C HIS A 22 6.84 7.94 1.91
N ARG A 23 8.04 8.00 1.32
CA ARG A 23 8.87 9.21 1.32
C ARG A 23 9.21 9.62 -0.10
N ALA A 24 8.71 10.78 -0.51
CA ALA A 24 8.89 11.29 -1.86
C ALA A 24 9.05 12.80 -1.90
N ARG A 25 9.28 13.30 -3.11
CA ARG A 25 9.23 14.72 -3.46
C ARG A 25 8.30 14.85 -4.65
N ILE A 26 7.41 15.83 -4.62
CA ILE A 26 6.51 16.09 -5.74
C ILE A 26 7.36 16.57 -6.92
N LYS A 27 7.25 15.90 -8.07
CA LYS A 27 8.06 16.22 -9.25
C LYS A 27 7.81 17.67 -9.67
N GLY A 28 8.88 18.43 -9.88
CA GLY A 28 8.81 19.85 -10.26
C GLY A 28 8.64 20.81 -9.09
N THR A 29 8.65 20.33 -7.83
CA THR A 29 8.66 21.17 -6.64
C THR A 29 9.73 20.69 -5.64
N ASP A 30 10.05 21.52 -4.65
CA ASP A 30 10.91 21.14 -3.52
C ASP A 30 10.12 20.58 -2.34
N ILE A 31 8.80 20.38 -2.49
CA ILE A 31 7.92 19.96 -1.39
C ILE A 31 8.15 18.47 -1.09
N PRO A 32 8.63 18.11 0.12
CA PRO A 32 8.74 16.73 0.54
C PRO A 32 7.36 16.18 0.95
N VAL A 33 7.15 14.89 0.71
CA VAL A 33 6.01 14.13 1.23
C VAL A 33 6.56 12.98 2.05
N ALA A 34 6.08 12.84 3.28
CA ALA A 34 6.41 11.74 4.17
C ALA A 34 5.13 11.35 4.93
N GLN A 35 4.58 10.18 4.63
CA GLN A 35 3.34 9.72 5.25
C GLN A 35 3.23 8.20 5.26
N PRO A 36 2.52 7.61 6.24
CA PRO A 36 2.05 6.23 6.10
C PRO A 36 1.13 6.14 4.88
N MET A 37 1.15 4.99 4.21
CA MET A 37 0.22 4.70 3.13
C MET A 37 -0.12 3.22 3.17
N GLY A 38 -1.38 2.90 2.93
CA GLY A 38 -1.84 1.53 2.76
C GLY A 38 -1.99 1.19 1.29
N THR A 39 -1.73 -0.07 0.93
CA THR A 39 -1.97 -0.60 -0.40
C THR A 39 -2.71 -1.92 -0.32
N ILE A 40 -3.64 -2.14 -1.24
CA ILE A 40 -4.26 -3.45 -1.47
C ILE A 40 -3.97 -3.81 -2.91
N TRP A 41 -3.35 -4.96 -3.12
CA TRP A 41 -3.04 -5.51 -4.43
C TRP A 41 -3.92 -6.73 -4.68
N MET A 42 -4.58 -6.74 -5.83
CA MET A 42 -5.23 -7.93 -6.36
C MET A 42 -4.24 -8.64 -7.28
N LEU A 43 -4.12 -9.94 -7.14
CA LEU A 43 -3.21 -10.79 -7.91
C LEU A 43 -4.01 -11.67 -8.88
N ALA A 44 -3.47 -11.88 -10.08
CA ALA A 44 -3.93 -12.95 -10.96
C ALA A 44 -3.44 -14.32 -10.47
N GLU A 45 -3.93 -15.39 -11.09
CA GLU A 45 -3.53 -16.78 -10.77
C GLU A 45 -2.01 -17.02 -10.92
N ASP A 46 -1.32 -16.24 -11.75
CA ASP A 46 0.14 -16.29 -11.91
C ASP A 46 0.91 -15.47 -10.86
N GLY A 47 0.21 -14.88 -9.89
CA GLY A 47 0.76 -14.08 -8.81
C GLY A 47 1.12 -12.64 -9.22
N LEU A 48 0.82 -12.21 -10.44
CA LEU A 48 1.07 -10.85 -10.89
C LEU A 48 -0.03 -9.90 -10.43
N GLY A 49 0.37 -8.70 -9.98
CA GLY A 49 -0.57 -7.65 -9.60
C GLY A 49 -1.38 -7.15 -10.80
N THR A 50 -2.70 -7.21 -10.69
CA THR A 50 -3.65 -6.75 -11.71
C THR A 50 -4.26 -5.39 -11.36
N GLU A 51 -4.47 -5.14 -10.07
CA GLU A 51 -5.05 -3.91 -9.55
C GLU A 51 -4.36 -3.51 -8.25
N VAL A 52 -4.25 -2.20 -8.02
CA VAL A 52 -3.75 -1.65 -6.76
C VAL A 52 -4.61 -0.47 -6.31
N HIS A 53 -5.08 -0.55 -5.07
CA HIS A 53 -5.76 0.55 -4.38
C HIS A 53 -4.81 1.18 -3.37
N PHE A 54 -4.71 2.51 -3.40
CA PHE A 54 -3.91 3.29 -2.44
C PHE A 54 -4.82 3.97 -1.43
N PHE A 55 -4.44 3.89 -0.16
CA PHE A 55 -5.14 4.51 0.97
C PHE A 55 -4.18 5.42 1.72
N LEU A 56 -4.64 6.60 2.13
CA LEU A 56 -3.77 7.61 2.76
C LEU A 56 -3.37 7.25 4.19
N THR A 57 -4.03 6.25 4.78
CA THR A 57 -3.69 5.72 6.10
C THR A 57 -3.65 4.19 6.09
N TRP A 58 -2.97 3.62 7.08
CA TRP A 58 -2.96 2.16 7.28
C TRP A 58 -4.33 1.64 7.70
N ASP A 59 -5.01 2.34 8.59
CA ASP A 59 -6.33 1.95 9.11
C ASP A 59 -7.38 1.84 8.00
N GLU A 60 -7.37 2.78 7.05
CA GLU A 60 -8.26 2.72 5.88
C GLU A 60 -8.01 1.46 5.04
N ALA A 61 -6.74 1.11 4.80
CA ALA A 61 -6.41 -0.11 4.05
C ALA A 61 -6.77 -1.38 4.82
N LEU A 62 -6.46 -1.44 6.12
CA LEU A 62 -6.81 -2.58 6.96
C LEU A 62 -8.33 -2.78 7.01
N LYS A 63 -9.09 -1.69 7.22
CA LYS A 63 -10.55 -1.73 7.21
C LYS A 63 -11.11 -2.16 5.86
N ALA A 64 -10.56 -1.65 4.75
CA ALA A 64 -10.98 -2.05 3.41
C ALA A 64 -10.66 -3.53 3.12
N ALA A 65 -9.59 -4.06 3.69
CA ALA A 65 -9.22 -5.48 3.60
C ALA A 65 -9.95 -6.38 4.62
N GLY A 66 -10.85 -5.83 5.44
CA GLY A 66 -11.56 -6.59 6.48
C GLY A 66 -10.66 -7.07 7.63
N LEU A 67 -9.51 -6.44 7.83
CA LEU A 67 -8.55 -6.76 8.87
C LEU A 67 -8.76 -5.91 10.14
N PRO A 68 -8.32 -6.41 11.32
CA PRO A 68 -8.29 -5.60 12.54
C PRO A 68 -7.38 -4.38 12.39
N THR A 69 -7.82 -3.24 12.92
CA THR A 69 -7.09 -1.97 13.00
C THR A 69 -6.39 -1.82 14.34
#